data_AF-A0A974T1G2-F1
#
_entry.id   AF-A0A974T1G2-F1
#
_cell.length_a   1.000
_cell.length_b   1.000
_cell.length_c   1.000
_cell.angle_alpha   90.00
_cell.angle_beta   90.00
_cell.angle_gamma   90.00
#
_symmetry.space_group_name_H-M   'P 1'
#
loop_
_entity.id
_entity.type
_entity.pdbx_description
1 polymer ?
#
loop_
_entity_poly.entity_id
_entity_poly.type
_entity_poly.pdbx_seq_one_letter_code
_entity_poly.pdbx_strand_id
1 'polypeptide(L)'
;MRGLPERSSRYSRRDPQIEAQKLKRRFQAVSDRSFRTRGPRKFKRRSWDRIIVVARLAAAAIYIFYTWAWKSNLWLSEQVRLQAAYITDCASARRLGIAPLYRGFPGYRASLDRDGDGIACEPYPF
;
A
#
# COMPACT_ATOMS: atom_id res chain seq x y z
N MET A 1 65.85 38.17 62.48
CA MET A 1 64.65 38.00 61.64
C MET A 1 64.34 36.51 61.58
N ARG A 2 63.16 36.07 62.04
CA ARG A 2 62.76 34.64 62.02
C ARG A 2 62.12 34.31 60.67
N GLY A 3 62.71 33.39 59.92
CA GLY A 3 62.16 32.87 58.67
C GLY A 3 61.03 31.87 58.94
N LEU A 4 59.93 32.00 58.19
CA LEU A 4 58.74 31.14 58.27
C LEU A 4 59.05 29.75 57.68
N PRO A 5 58.50 28.64 58.25
CA PRO A 5 58.67 27.32 57.66
C PRO A 5 57.84 27.17 56.39
N GLU A 6 58.50 26.68 55.35
CA GLU A 6 58.02 26.51 53.99
C GLU A 6 56.95 25.40 53.92
N ARG A 7 55.69 25.81 53.71
CA ARG A 7 54.53 24.92 53.64
C ARG A 7 54.16 24.67 52.17
N SER A 8 54.86 23.80 51.45
CA SER A 8 54.43 23.45 50.07
C SER A 8 54.94 22.15 49.44
N SER A 9 55.61 21.24 50.15
CA SER A 9 56.27 20.10 49.48
C SER A 9 55.36 18.96 48.97
N ARG A 10 54.05 18.94 49.31
CA ARG A 10 53.15 17.84 48.91
C ARG A 10 52.48 18.00 47.55
N TYR A 11 52.56 19.17 46.91
CA TYR A 11 51.90 19.41 45.62
C TYR A 11 52.81 19.10 44.41
N SER A 12 54.14 19.15 44.58
CA SER A 12 55.12 19.09 43.48
C SER A 12 55.36 17.68 42.90
N ARG A 13 54.77 16.62 43.49
CA ARG A 13 55.02 15.22 43.10
C ARG A 13 53.80 14.46 42.57
N ARG A 14 52.80 15.16 42.04
CA ARG A 14 51.60 14.53 41.48
C ARG A 14 51.45 14.98 40.03
N ASP A 15 51.63 14.05 39.11
CA ASP A 15 51.49 14.28 37.67
C ASP A 15 50.05 14.71 37.35
N PRO A 16 49.82 15.96 36.89
CA PRO A 16 48.49 16.48 36.59
C PRO A 16 47.76 15.65 35.53
N GLN A 17 48.49 15.02 34.61
CA GLN A 17 47.90 14.22 33.54
C GLN A 17 47.31 12.92 34.08
N ILE A 18 47.96 12.30 35.07
CA ILE A 18 47.48 11.07 35.72
C ILE A 18 46.18 11.36 36.50
N GLU A 19 46.10 12.48 37.22
CA GLU A 19 44.89 12.85 37.96
C GLU A 19 43.74 13.25 37.02
N ALA A 20 44.03 13.95 35.92
CA ALA A 20 43.05 14.24 34.88
C ALA A 20 42.50 12.95 34.24
N GLN A 21 43.38 11.96 33.97
CA GLN A 21 42.96 10.65 33.46
C GLN A 21 42.10 9.88 34.47
N LYS A 22 42.46 9.89 35.75
CA LYS A 22 41.65 9.26 36.81
C LYS A 22 40.27 9.92 36.91
N LEU A 23 40.21 11.25 36.86
CA LEU A 23 38.94 11.98 36.87
C LEU A 23 38.10 11.58 35.67
N LYS A 24 38.67 11.60 34.46
CA LYS A 24 37.98 11.23 33.22
C LYS A 24 37.40 9.81 33.29
N ARG A 25 38.18 8.83 33.78
CA ARG A 25 37.71 7.45 33.97
C ARG A 25 36.55 7.37 34.96
N ARG A 26 36.61 8.10 36.07
CA ARG A 26 35.51 8.15 37.06
C ARG A 26 34.26 8.78 36.49
N PHE A 27 34.39 9.87 35.75
CA PHE A 27 33.26 10.52 35.06
C PHE A 27 32.65 9.60 34.00
N GLN A 28 33.48 8.91 33.20
CA GLN A 28 33.01 7.93 32.22
C GLN A 28 32.21 6.80 32.89
N ALA A 29 32.73 6.19 33.96
CA ALA A 29 32.04 5.11 34.66
C ALA A 29 30.68 5.53 35.25
N VAL A 30 30.57 6.77 35.75
CA VAL A 30 29.30 7.32 36.27
C VAL A 30 28.34 7.65 35.13
N SER A 31 28.84 8.23 34.03
CA SER A 31 28.06 8.52 32.83
C SER A 31 27.44 7.24 32.24
N ASP A 32 28.24 6.19 32.08
CA ASP A 32 27.78 4.90 31.56
C ASP A 32 26.74 4.22 32.45
N ARG A 33 26.81 4.46 33.77
CA ARG A 33 25.84 3.95 34.74
C ARG A 33 24.56 4.79 34.75
N SER A 34 24.66 6.11 34.61
CA SER A 34 23.54 7.05 34.63
C SER A 34 22.72 6.99 33.34
N PHE A 35 23.39 6.92 32.19
CA PHE A 35 22.77 6.80 30.87
C PHE A 35 22.61 5.36 30.40
N ARG A 36 22.66 4.40 31.34
CA ARG A 36 22.24 3.02 31.07
C ARG A 36 20.72 2.99 30.88
N THR A 37 20.27 3.56 29.77
CA THR A 37 18.99 3.21 29.18
C THR A 37 18.97 1.70 29.12
N ARG A 38 17.95 1.09 29.71
CA ARG A 38 17.67 -0.34 29.49
C ARG A 38 17.51 -0.47 27.98
N GLY A 39 18.57 -0.89 27.30
CA GLY A 39 18.57 -1.03 25.86
C GLY A 39 17.34 -1.84 25.47
N PRO A 40 16.66 -1.51 24.35
CA PRO A 40 15.48 -2.22 23.94
C PRO A 40 15.81 -3.71 24.00
N ARG A 41 14.99 -4.47 24.73
CA ARG A 41 15.11 -5.94 24.79
C ARG A 41 15.43 -6.37 23.38
N LYS A 42 16.55 -7.07 23.18
CA LYS A 42 16.95 -7.67 21.89
C LYS A 42 15.92 -8.74 21.53
N PHE A 43 14.67 -8.34 21.35
CA PHE A 43 13.52 -9.17 21.06
C PHE A 43 13.67 -9.55 19.59
N LYS A 44 14.55 -10.55 19.41
CA LYS A 44 14.85 -11.35 18.24
C LYS A 44 14.47 -10.68 16.91
N ARG A 45 15.31 -9.73 16.51
CA ARG A 45 15.29 -8.99 15.22
C ARG A 45 14.90 -9.88 14.02
N ARG A 46 15.39 -11.13 13.98
CA ARG A 46 15.09 -12.15 12.95
C ARG A 46 13.63 -12.59 12.86
N SER A 47 12.86 -12.54 13.96
CA SER A 47 11.46 -12.97 13.96
C SER A 47 10.54 -11.89 13.36
N TRP A 48 10.88 -10.63 13.58
CA TRP A 48 10.13 -9.49 13.04
C TRP A 48 10.34 -9.34 11.53
N ASP A 49 11.55 -9.64 11.03
CA ASP A 49 11.84 -9.62 9.59
C ASP A 49 10.90 -10.58 8.81
N ARG A 50 10.64 -11.77 9.34
CA ARG A 50 9.71 -12.75 8.72
C ARG A 50 8.27 -12.24 8.69
N ILE A 51 7.81 -11.60 9.76
CA ILE A 51 6.46 -11.03 9.85
C ILE A 51 6.30 -9.91 8.83
N ILE A 52 7.31 -9.05 8.66
CA ILE A 52 7.29 -7.95 7.68
C ILE A 52 7.21 -8.50 6.25
N VAL A 53 7.99 -9.53 5.92
CA VAL A 53 7.95 -10.14 4.57
C VAL A 53 6.59 -10.77 4.30
N VAL A 54 6.03 -11.53 5.25
CA VAL A 54 4.69 -12.13 5.10
C VAL A 54 3.61 -11.06 4.93
N ALA A 55 3.65 -9.99 5.73
CA ALA A 55 2.69 -8.89 5.62
C ALA A 55 2.77 -8.17 4.26
N ARG A 56 3.98 -7.96 3.74
CA ARG A 56 4.21 -7.37 2.40
C ARG A 56 3.64 -8.26 1.29
N LEU A 57 3.88 -9.57 1.36
CA LEU A 57 3.36 -10.53 0.38
C LEU A 57 1.83 -10.63 0.43
N ALA A 58 1.25 -10.65 1.63
CA ALA A 58 -0.20 -10.66 1.81
C ALA A 58 -0.86 -9.38 1.26
N ALA A 59 -0.28 -8.20 1.55
CA ALA A 59 -0.78 -6.93 1.02
C ALA A 59 -0.68 -6.86 -0.51
N ALA A 60 0.42 -7.36 -1.10
CA ALA A 60 0.58 -7.43 -2.55
C ALA A 60 -0.46 -8.39 -3.19
N ALA A 61 -0.70 -9.56 -2.59
CA ALA A 61 -1.70 -10.50 -3.06
C ALA A 61 -3.13 -9.92 -2.98
N ILE A 62 -3.47 -9.25 -1.88
CA ILE A 62 -4.75 -8.56 -1.71
C ILE A 62 -4.91 -7.46 -2.76
N TYR A 63 -3.87 -6.65 -3.00
CA TYR A 63 -3.89 -5.60 -4.02
C TYR A 63 -4.04 -6.17 -5.44
N ILE A 64 -3.34 -7.24 -5.77
CA ILE A 64 -3.48 -7.95 -7.06
C ILE A 64 -4.90 -8.52 -7.20
N PHE A 65 -5.45 -9.14 -6.16
CA PHE A 65 -6.82 -9.66 -6.19
C PHE A 65 -7.86 -8.54 -6.32
N TYR A 66 -7.68 -7.42 -5.62
CA TYR A 66 -8.57 -6.27 -5.71
C TYR A 66 -8.52 -5.62 -7.10
N THR A 67 -7.32 -5.42 -7.64
CA THR A 67 -7.17 -4.89 -9.01
C THR A 67 -7.65 -5.88 -10.06
N TRP A 68 -7.46 -7.18 -9.88
CA TRP A 68 -8.05 -8.21 -10.73
C TRP A 68 -9.57 -8.25 -10.59
N ALA A 69 -10.16 -8.21 -9.40
CA ALA A 69 -11.61 -8.25 -9.21
C ALA A 69 -12.31 -6.98 -9.74
N TRP A 70 -11.70 -5.81 -9.65
CA TRP A 70 -12.23 -4.55 -10.18
C TRP A 70 -11.93 -4.32 -11.66
N LYS A 71 -10.84 -4.87 -12.22
CA LYS A 71 -10.52 -4.77 -13.66
C LYS A 71 -10.95 -5.99 -14.48
N SER A 72 -11.25 -7.11 -13.84
CA SER A 72 -11.99 -8.19 -14.48
C SER A 72 -13.35 -7.63 -14.79
N ASN A 73 -13.66 -7.56 -16.09
CA ASN A 73 -14.95 -7.16 -16.61
C ASN A 73 -16.03 -8.17 -16.19
N LEU A 74 -16.37 -8.24 -14.90
CA LEU A 74 -17.63 -8.78 -14.39
C LEU A 74 -18.79 -7.80 -14.68
N TRP A 75 -18.63 -6.95 -15.69
CA TRP A 75 -19.64 -6.12 -16.32
C TRP A 75 -19.73 -6.55 -17.77
N LEU A 76 -20.79 -7.31 -18.05
CA LEU A 76 -21.17 -7.94 -19.31
C LEU A 76 -21.64 -6.91 -20.35
N SER A 77 -20.88 -5.86 -20.63
CA SER A 77 -21.29 -4.81 -21.57
C SER A 77 -20.74 -5.03 -22.98
N GLU A 78 -19.50 -5.50 -23.11
CA GLU A 78 -18.87 -5.64 -24.43
C GLU A 78 -19.35 -6.88 -25.20
N GLN A 79 -19.59 -7.99 -24.51
CA GLN A 79 -20.08 -9.22 -25.16
C GLN A 79 -21.50 -9.03 -25.74
N VAL A 80 -22.37 -8.30 -25.04
CA VAL A 80 -23.72 -7.99 -25.51
C VAL A 80 -23.68 -7.03 -26.71
N ARG A 81 -22.76 -6.05 -26.72
CA ARG A 81 -22.58 -5.15 -27.87
C ARG A 81 -22.16 -5.91 -29.13
N LEU A 82 -21.22 -6.85 -29.01
CA LEU A 82 -20.77 -7.66 -30.13
C LEU A 82 -21.87 -8.58 -30.68
N GLN A 83 -22.62 -9.23 -29.79
CA GLN A 83 -23.75 -10.08 -30.19
C GLN A 83 -24.88 -9.25 -30.85
N ALA A 84 -25.18 -8.08 -30.30
CA ALA A 84 -26.21 -7.20 -30.84
C ALA A 84 -25.82 -6.57 -32.19
N ALA A 85 -24.53 -6.28 -32.41
CA ALA A 85 -24.05 -5.77 -33.69
C ALA A 85 -24.27 -6.74 -34.86
N TYR A 86 -24.36 -8.05 -34.58
CA TYR A 86 -24.58 -9.10 -35.57
C TYR A 86 -26.06 -9.35 -35.91
N ILE A 87 -27.00 -8.67 -35.26
CA ILE A 87 -28.41 -8.75 -35.62
C ILE A 87 -28.61 -8.10 -36.99
N THR A 88 -29.14 -8.87 -37.93
CA THR A 88 -29.38 -8.42 -39.31
C THR A 88 -30.86 -8.23 -39.60
N ASP A 89 -31.73 -8.96 -38.89
CA ASP A 89 -33.17 -9.00 -39.12
C ASP A 89 -33.95 -9.19 -37.82
N CYS A 90 -35.26 -8.92 -37.87
CA CYS A 90 -36.13 -9.12 -36.72
C CYS A 90 -36.31 -10.60 -36.33
N ALA A 91 -36.07 -11.53 -37.26
CA ALA A 91 -36.10 -12.96 -36.95
C ALA A 91 -34.95 -13.37 -36.03
N SER A 92 -33.72 -12.90 -36.29
CA SER A 92 -32.58 -13.11 -35.40
C SER A 92 -32.76 -12.43 -34.05
N ALA A 93 -33.27 -11.19 -34.02
CA ALA A 93 -33.57 -10.50 -32.77
C ALA A 93 -34.58 -11.27 -31.88
N ARG A 94 -35.63 -11.84 -32.48
CA ARG A 94 -36.62 -12.66 -31.78
C ARG A 94 -36.06 -14.00 -31.35
N ARG A 95 -35.27 -14.67 -32.19
CA ARG A 95 -34.59 -15.95 -31.85
C ARG A 95 -33.62 -15.80 -30.68
N LEU A 96 -32.94 -14.66 -30.59
CA LEU A 96 -32.03 -14.33 -29.50
C LEU A 96 -32.77 -13.82 -28.25
N GLY A 97 -34.09 -13.60 -28.30
CA GLY A 97 -34.87 -13.14 -27.16
C GLY A 97 -34.60 -11.69 -26.75
N ILE A 98 -34.08 -10.87 -27.66
CA ILE A 98 -33.69 -9.47 -27.42
C ILE A 98 -34.62 -8.46 -28.11
N ALA A 99 -35.63 -8.93 -28.84
CA ALA A 99 -36.71 -8.09 -29.35
C ALA A 99 -37.74 -7.80 -28.23
N PRO A 100 -38.35 -6.61 -28.17
CA PRO A 100 -38.17 -5.46 -29.08
C PRO A 100 -36.85 -4.70 -28.87
N LEU A 101 -36.33 -4.10 -29.94
CA LEU A 101 -35.07 -3.35 -29.95
C LEU A 101 -35.34 -1.85 -29.80
N TYR A 102 -34.86 -1.25 -28.72
CA TYR A 102 -35.01 0.19 -28.47
C TYR A 102 -33.88 1.01 -29.10
N ARG A 103 -34.19 2.25 -29.48
CA ARG A 103 -33.19 3.23 -29.93
C ARG A 103 -32.06 3.37 -28.89
N GLY A 104 -30.81 3.23 -29.35
CA GLY A 104 -29.61 3.22 -28.49
C GLY A 104 -29.10 1.81 -28.15
N PHE A 105 -29.86 0.76 -28.45
CA PHE A 105 -29.36 -0.61 -28.35
C PHE A 105 -28.33 -0.88 -29.47
N PRO A 106 -27.22 -1.59 -29.21
CA PRO A 106 -26.15 -1.86 -30.19
C PRO A 106 -26.59 -2.62 -31.45
N GLY A 107 -27.80 -3.18 -31.48
CA GLY A 107 -28.42 -3.83 -32.64
C GLY A 107 -29.59 -3.06 -33.26
N TYR A 108 -29.96 -1.91 -32.72
CA TYR A 108 -31.02 -1.07 -33.30
C TYR A 108 -30.50 -0.37 -34.56
N ARG A 109 -31.32 -0.38 -35.61
CA ARG A 109 -31.08 0.35 -36.86
C ARG A 109 -32.42 0.90 -37.35
N ALA A 110 -32.44 2.12 -37.87
CA ALA A 110 -33.65 2.73 -38.43
C ALA A 110 -34.25 1.90 -39.57
N SER A 111 -33.47 1.07 -40.26
CA SER A 111 -33.97 0.15 -41.30
C SER A 111 -34.83 -1.00 -40.74
N LEU A 112 -34.72 -1.31 -39.45
CA LEU A 112 -35.53 -2.34 -38.76
C LEU A 112 -36.78 -1.75 -38.12
N ASP A 113 -36.83 -0.42 -37.99
CA ASP A 113 -37.89 0.38 -37.40
C ASP A 113 -38.72 0.98 -38.54
N ARG A 114 -39.78 0.28 -38.94
CA ARG A 114 -40.50 0.56 -40.20
C ARG A 114 -41.31 1.86 -40.12
N ASP A 115 -41.81 2.16 -38.93
CA ASP A 115 -42.66 3.31 -38.60
C ASP A 115 -41.89 4.45 -37.92
N GLY A 116 -40.67 4.19 -37.45
CA GLY A 116 -39.71 5.21 -37.02
C GLY A 116 -39.94 5.74 -35.60
N ASP A 117 -40.72 5.02 -34.79
CA ASP A 117 -41.13 5.43 -33.45
C ASP A 117 -40.00 5.23 -32.40
N GLY A 118 -38.93 4.52 -32.78
CA GLY A 118 -37.79 4.20 -31.91
C GLY A 118 -37.81 2.78 -31.36
N ILE A 119 -38.76 1.94 -31.76
CA ILE A 119 -38.93 0.55 -31.32
C ILE A 119 -38.92 -0.37 -32.55
N ALA A 120 -37.80 -1.05 -32.78
CA ALA A 120 -37.70 -2.02 -33.86
C ALA A 120 -38.15 -3.44 -33.42
N CYS A 121 -38.62 -4.22 -34.39
CA CYS A 121 -38.95 -5.64 -34.23
C CYS A 121 -40.06 -5.94 -33.21
N GLU A 122 -41.06 -5.06 -33.14
CA GLU A 122 -42.23 -5.21 -32.30
C GLU A 122 -42.95 -6.55 -32.52
N PRO A 123 -43.60 -7.12 -31.48
CA PRO A 123 -44.36 -8.35 -31.60
C PRO A 123 -45.64 -8.19 -32.44
N TYR A 124 -46.19 -6.97 -32.52
CA TYR A 124 -47.40 -6.65 -33.26
C TYR A 124 -47.09 -5.57 -34.30
N PRO A 125 -47.41 -5.78 -35.59
CA PRO A 125 -47.30 -4.72 -36.58
C PRO A 125 -48.47 -3.75 -36.38
N PHE A 126 -48.16 -2.46 -36.19
CA PHE A 126 -49.10 -1.38 -36.44
C PHE A 126 -49.18 -1.05 -37.94
#